data_AF-A0A915BVZ1-F1
#
_entry.id   AF-A0A915BVZ1-F1
#
_cell.length_a   1.000
_cell.length_b   1.000
_cell.length_c   1.000
_cell.angle_alpha   90.00
_cell.angle_beta   90.00
_cell.angle_gamma   90.00
#
_symmetry.space_group_name_H-M   'P 1'
#
loop_
_entity.id
_entity.type
_entity.pdbx_description
1 polymer ?
#
loop_
_entity_poly.entity_id
_entity_poly.type
_entity_poly.pdbx_seq_one_letter_code
_entity_poly.pdbx_strand_id
1 'polypeptide(L)'
;MKRSVLVIGEFDSERPTCSSEQCYNDVVVFRYDWPVKVCRRLIGGGDSLILNLSPAFSTAFSGVMFTWALRLSDESVVSELSDIETSDVNVFLYYKDGPTQDVSIIEAKLNVANSDGEVVFSGMSIDEQEWTKGSGWPARTNRQQQDRFTKFVRDSVDKVIRITITFSMGVRAFSPLSYFPQVDRVNRLVESACRSYLNAVDEDPTLIPEMDIKHCDITQVTNVLANAYFTEYILPKVEYFEDFIEVLDGIRANHITALYREAERFICREIIKHSYDETFAKKMLLLAEHYQLPVLKMICSGILAERIAEYSNAPSRIRTISEEMRQLAKQINFMDDETSSEESDNDSLVESVVEELKTLTKRMRRVSMSRSGSSGSIKSSQYPICSSPCLSRAESTHQTT
;
A
#
# COMPACT_ATOMS: atom_id res chain seq x y z
N MET A 1 16.47 -11.36 30.42
CA MET A 1 15.35 -11.00 29.52
C MET A 1 14.65 -12.26 29.08
N LYS A 2 13.31 -12.31 29.11
CA LYS A 2 12.57 -13.39 28.44
C LYS A 2 12.61 -13.08 26.94
N ARG A 3 13.34 -13.88 26.16
CA ARG A 3 13.37 -13.78 24.69
C ARG A 3 11.95 -13.95 24.16
N SER A 4 11.52 -13.05 23.29
CA SER A 4 10.20 -13.14 22.68
C SER A 4 10.29 -14.18 21.57
N VAL A 5 9.65 -15.34 21.74
CA VAL A 5 9.53 -16.32 20.66
C VAL A 5 8.81 -15.63 19.50
N LEU A 6 9.49 -15.52 18.36
CA LEU A 6 8.80 -15.26 17.11
C LEU A 6 8.01 -16.54 16.84
N VAL A 7 6.69 -16.51 17.04
CA VAL A 7 5.84 -17.63 16.64
C VAL A 7 5.78 -17.58 15.11
N ILE A 8 6.85 -18.08 14.48
CA ILE A 8 6.89 -18.42 13.07
C ILE A 8 5.95 -19.62 12.95
N GLY A 9 4.83 -19.47 12.25
CA GLY A 9 3.95 -20.60 11.99
C GLY A 9 4.73 -21.74 11.35
N GLU A 10 4.38 -22.99 11.69
CA GLU A 10 5.01 -24.18 11.07
C GLU A 10 5.07 -24.00 9.55
N PHE A 11 6.25 -24.25 8.99
CA PHE A 11 6.51 -24.18 7.56
C PHE A 11 5.63 -25.21 6.84
N ASP A 12 4.51 -24.77 6.26
CA ASP A 12 3.92 -25.51 5.18
C ASP A 12 4.87 -25.44 3.98
N SER A 13 5.35 -26.61 3.58
CA SER A 13 6.17 -26.84 2.39
C SER A 13 5.52 -26.40 1.07
N GLU A 14 4.25 -25.97 1.12
CA GLU A 14 3.59 -25.25 0.05
C GLU A 14 4.10 -23.80 0.01
N ARG A 15 5.14 -23.58 -0.81
CA ARG A 15 5.57 -22.24 -1.25
C ARG A 15 4.31 -21.42 -1.55
N PRO A 16 4.01 -20.32 -0.82
CA PRO A 16 2.97 -19.40 -1.23
C PRO A 16 3.48 -18.72 -2.50
N THR A 17 3.17 -19.33 -3.63
CA THR A 17 3.43 -18.78 -4.95
C THR A 17 2.65 -17.48 -5.06
N CYS A 18 3.24 -16.47 -5.69
CA CYS A 18 2.56 -15.23 -6.07
C CYS A 18 1.38 -15.46 -7.05
N SER A 19 1.08 -16.72 -7.36
CA SER A 19 -0.03 -17.18 -8.19
C SER A 19 -1.10 -17.87 -7.35
N SER A 20 -1.81 -17.11 -6.52
CA SER A 20 -3.23 -17.45 -6.36
C SER A 20 -3.92 -17.10 -7.68
N GLU A 21 -4.03 -18.09 -8.56
CA GLU A 21 -4.66 -17.97 -9.89
C GLU A 21 -6.15 -17.58 -9.84
N GLN A 22 -6.72 -17.29 -8.68
CA GLN A 22 -8.17 -17.26 -8.48
C GLN A 22 -8.88 -15.90 -8.64
N CYS A 23 -8.20 -14.77 -8.84
CA CYS A 23 -8.90 -13.47 -8.94
C CYS A 23 -8.32 -12.55 -10.04
N TYR A 24 -8.40 -12.96 -11.31
CA TYR A 24 -8.10 -12.05 -12.43
C TYR A 24 -9.15 -10.94 -12.62
N ASN A 25 -10.38 -11.12 -12.09
CA ASN A 25 -11.52 -10.23 -12.37
C ASN A 25 -12.11 -9.53 -11.14
N ASP A 26 -11.54 -9.70 -9.94
CA ASP A 26 -12.06 -9.03 -8.76
C ASP A 26 -11.68 -7.54 -8.76
N VAL A 27 -12.70 -6.71 -8.57
CA VAL A 27 -12.59 -5.25 -8.60
C VAL A 27 -13.05 -4.67 -7.26
N VAL A 28 -12.30 -3.69 -6.77
CA VAL A 28 -12.69 -2.86 -5.63
C VAL A 28 -13.13 -1.50 -6.17
N VAL A 29 -14.30 -1.05 -5.73
CA VAL A 29 -14.89 0.22 -6.13
C VAL A 29 -14.83 1.18 -4.96
N PHE A 30 -14.23 2.34 -5.21
CA PHE A 30 -14.07 3.41 -4.24
C PHE A 30 -14.93 4.60 -4.64
N ARG A 31 -15.54 5.26 -3.64
CA ARG A 31 -16.32 6.48 -3.83
C ARG A 31 -15.86 7.55 -2.86
N TYR A 32 -15.57 8.73 -3.40
CA TYR A 32 -15.23 9.94 -2.65
C TYR A 32 -16.21 11.07 -2.98
N ASP A 33 -16.76 11.69 -1.93
CA ASP A 33 -17.70 12.80 -2.02
C ASP A 33 -17.01 14.09 -1.57
N TRP A 34 -16.91 15.06 -2.49
CA TRP A 34 -16.26 16.35 -2.28
C TRP A 34 -17.29 17.50 -2.36
N PRO A 35 -17.80 17.99 -1.21
CA PRO A 35 -18.49 19.26 -1.16
C PRO A 35 -17.47 20.40 -1.32
N VAL A 36 -17.64 21.24 -2.34
CA VAL A 36 -16.72 22.33 -2.67
C VAL A 36 -17.49 23.65 -2.82
N LYS A 37 -17.06 24.67 -2.08
CA LYS A 37 -17.46 26.05 -2.37
C LYS A 37 -16.66 26.51 -3.57
N VAL A 38 -17.33 26.84 -4.67
CA VAL A 38 -16.64 27.27 -5.90
C VAL A 38 -16.07 28.66 -5.69
N CYS A 39 -14.76 28.75 -5.57
CA CYS A 39 -14.05 30.02 -5.41
C CYS A 39 -13.31 30.39 -6.69
N ARG A 40 -13.23 31.70 -6.95
CA ARG A 40 -12.27 32.28 -7.89
C ARG A 40 -11.01 32.70 -7.14
N ARG A 41 -9.86 32.50 -7.78
CA ARG A 41 -8.55 32.94 -7.32
C ARG A 41 -8.09 34.06 -8.23
N LEU A 42 -7.68 35.18 -7.63
CA LEU A 42 -7.07 36.28 -8.35
C LEU A 42 -5.70 35.85 -8.87
N ILE A 43 -5.48 36.08 -10.16
CA ILE A 43 -4.18 36.02 -10.82
C ILE A 43 -3.73 37.48 -10.99
N GLY A 44 -2.43 37.74 -10.93
CA GLY A 44 -1.91 39.11 -11.08
C GLY A 44 -2.45 39.78 -12.36
N GLY A 45 -2.67 41.10 -12.31
CA GLY A 45 -3.22 41.87 -13.44
C GLY A 45 -4.73 42.13 -13.38
N GLY A 46 -5.44 41.59 -12.38
CA GLY A 46 -6.90 41.78 -12.23
C GLY A 46 -7.73 40.61 -12.77
N ASP A 47 -7.09 39.61 -13.36
CA ASP A 47 -7.74 38.40 -13.85
C ASP A 47 -8.06 37.44 -12.70
N SER A 48 -9.08 36.61 -12.89
CA SER A 48 -9.47 35.60 -11.91
C SER A 48 -9.80 34.28 -12.59
N LEU A 49 -9.35 33.17 -12.01
CA LEU A 49 -9.69 31.82 -12.48
C LEU A 49 -10.33 30.99 -11.38
N ILE A 50 -11.12 30.00 -11.76
CA ILE A 50 -11.61 28.96 -10.86
C ILE A 50 -10.45 27.99 -10.61
N LEU A 51 -10.07 27.84 -9.34
CA LEU A 51 -9.10 26.83 -8.90
C LEU A 51 -9.44 26.40 -7.49
N ASN A 52 -9.95 25.18 -7.36
CA ASN A 52 -10.31 24.57 -6.10
C ASN A 52 -9.66 23.19 -6.03
N LEU A 53 -9.09 22.85 -4.88
CA LEU A 53 -8.43 21.56 -4.64
C LEU A 53 -9.16 20.83 -3.52
N SER A 54 -9.42 19.55 -3.71
CA SER A 54 -9.97 18.73 -2.66
C SER A 54 -8.92 18.45 -1.59
N PRO A 55 -9.34 18.21 -0.34
CA PRO A 55 -8.50 17.47 0.58
C PRO A 55 -8.07 16.14 -0.05
N ALA A 56 -6.84 15.71 0.19
CA ALA A 56 -6.37 14.41 -0.29
C ALA A 56 -7.19 13.28 0.35
N PHE A 57 -7.44 12.21 -0.38
CA PHE A 57 -8.19 11.05 0.11
C PHE A 57 -7.43 9.77 -0.27
N SER A 58 -7.66 8.68 0.46
CA SER A 58 -6.89 7.44 0.27
C SER A 58 -7.81 6.26 0.03
N THR A 59 -7.52 5.50 -1.02
CA THR A 59 -8.13 4.19 -1.28
C THR A 59 -7.25 3.13 -0.64
N ALA A 60 -7.84 2.31 0.22
CA ALA A 60 -7.13 1.28 0.96
C ALA A 60 -7.84 -0.07 0.78
N PHE A 61 -7.07 -1.11 0.55
CA PHE A 61 -7.55 -2.48 0.56
C PHE A 61 -6.39 -3.42 0.90
N SER A 62 -6.61 -4.38 1.80
CA SER A 62 -5.60 -5.35 2.22
C SER A 62 -4.29 -4.71 2.69
N GLY A 63 -4.37 -3.57 3.38
CA GLY A 63 -3.21 -2.83 3.89
C GLY A 63 -2.42 -2.03 2.83
N VAL A 64 -2.74 -2.17 1.54
CA VAL A 64 -2.13 -1.38 0.46
C VAL A 64 -2.96 -0.14 0.18
N MET A 65 -2.29 1.00 -0.07
CA MET A 65 -2.99 2.29 -0.16
C MET A 65 -2.47 3.19 -1.26
N PHE A 66 -3.40 3.92 -1.88
CA PHE A 66 -3.12 4.97 -2.85
C PHE A 66 -3.77 6.27 -2.38
N THR A 67 -3.08 7.39 -2.56
CA THR A 67 -3.53 8.73 -2.20
C THR A 67 -3.82 9.53 -3.46
N TRP A 68 -4.97 10.21 -3.43
CA TRP A 68 -5.54 10.94 -4.55
C TRP A 68 -5.98 12.34 -4.15
N ALA A 69 -6.22 13.20 -5.12
CA ALA A 69 -6.89 14.48 -4.93
C ALA A 69 -7.73 14.86 -6.16
N LEU A 70 -8.77 15.67 -5.97
CA LEU A 70 -9.51 16.28 -7.06
C LEU A 70 -9.09 17.74 -7.25
N ARG A 71 -9.06 18.22 -8.49
CA ARG A 71 -8.87 19.64 -8.83
C ARG A 71 -9.99 20.09 -9.74
N LEU A 72 -10.68 21.16 -9.37
CA LEU A 72 -11.62 21.89 -10.24
C LEU A 72 -10.90 23.14 -10.75
N SER A 73 -10.61 23.23 -12.04
CA SER A 73 -9.87 24.36 -12.61
C SER A 73 -10.33 24.79 -13.99
N ASP A 74 -10.21 26.09 -14.28
CA ASP A 74 -10.22 26.60 -15.66
C ASP A 74 -8.96 26.08 -16.40
N GLU A 75 -9.16 25.60 -17.62
CA GLU A 75 -8.09 25.23 -18.55
C GLU A 75 -8.27 26.07 -19.82
N SER A 76 -7.25 26.87 -20.14
CA SER A 76 -7.20 27.61 -21.40
C SER A 76 -6.96 26.60 -22.53
N VAL A 77 -7.95 26.44 -23.40
CA VAL A 77 -7.76 25.75 -24.67
C VAL A 77 -7.38 26.81 -25.68
N VAL A 78 -6.10 26.84 -26.09
CA VAL A 78 -5.68 27.68 -27.21
C VAL A 78 -6.33 27.11 -28.47
N SER A 79 -7.43 27.71 -28.89
CA SER A 79 -8.08 27.38 -30.16
C SER A 79 -7.37 28.13 -31.27
N GLU A 80 -6.67 27.42 -32.16
CA GLU A 80 -5.91 28.01 -33.29
C GLU A 80 -6.78 28.78 -34.31
N LEU A 81 -8.11 28.84 -34.13
CA LEU A 81 -9.07 29.35 -35.10
C LEU A 81 -10.06 30.40 -34.56
N SER A 82 -9.89 30.90 -33.33
CA SER A 82 -10.77 31.94 -32.78
C SER A 82 -10.08 32.84 -31.75
N ASP A 83 -10.15 34.16 -31.94
CA ASP A 83 -9.67 35.21 -31.00
C ASP A 83 -10.45 35.27 -29.66
N ILE A 84 -11.23 34.24 -29.34
CA ILE A 84 -11.98 34.13 -28.09
C ILE A 84 -11.35 33.00 -27.28
N GLU A 85 -10.54 33.35 -26.28
CA GLU A 85 -10.10 32.43 -25.24
C GLU A 85 -11.31 31.98 -24.41
N THR A 86 -11.97 30.90 -24.82
CA THR A 86 -12.93 30.22 -23.95
C THR A 86 -12.17 29.19 -23.12
N SER A 87 -11.85 29.53 -21.87
CA SER A 87 -11.38 28.53 -20.93
C SER A 87 -12.52 27.58 -20.57
N ASP A 88 -12.26 26.28 -20.63
CA ASP A 88 -13.19 25.25 -20.19
C ASP A 88 -12.92 24.93 -18.72
N VAL A 89 -13.96 24.69 -17.91
CA VAL A 89 -13.77 24.25 -16.52
C VAL A 89 -13.74 22.73 -16.49
N ASN A 90 -12.68 22.15 -15.91
CA ASN A 90 -12.50 20.71 -15.83
C ASN A 90 -12.34 20.24 -14.38
N VAL A 91 -12.78 19.00 -14.11
CA VAL A 91 -12.48 18.28 -12.86
C VAL A 91 -11.41 17.24 -13.18
N PHE A 92 -10.30 17.30 -12.47
CA PHE A 92 -9.19 16.36 -12.60
C PHE A 92 -9.16 15.46 -11.37
N LEU A 93 -8.87 14.17 -11.58
CA LEU A 93 -8.33 13.30 -10.55
C LEU A 93 -6.81 13.35 -10.63
N TYR A 94 -6.13 13.32 -9.48
CA TYR A 94 -4.67 13.31 -9.38
C TYR A 94 -4.20 12.10 -8.58
N TYR A 95 -3.25 11.35 -9.13
CA TYR A 95 -2.52 10.32 -8.37
C TYR A 95 -1.39 11.00 -7.60
N LYS A 96 -1.58 11.18 -6.29
CA LYS A 96 -0.64 11.94 -5.46
C LYS A 96 0.52 11.09 -4.95
N ASP A 97 0.19 9.93 -4.40
CA ASP A 97 1.18 9.05 -3.78
C ASP A 97 0.66 7.62 -3.61
N GLY A 98 1.56 6.64 -3.54
CA GLY A 98 1.25 5.22 -3.43
C GLY A 98 2.49 4.34 -3.60
N PRO A 99 2.34 3.00 -3.60
CA PRO A 99 3.45 2.04 -3.59
C PRO A 99 4.32 2.05 -4.84
N THR A 100 3.76 2.49 -5.97
CA THR A 100 4.39 2.38 -7.29
C THR A 100 4.36 3.73 -7.97
N GLN A 101 5.32 3.94 -8.88
CA GLN A 101 5.34 5.11 -9.73
C GLN A 101 4.10 5.13 -10.64
N ASP A 102 3.71 3.98 -11.18
CA ASP A 102 2.58 3.87 -12.10
C ASP A 102 1.53 2.90 -11.56
N VAL A 103 0.27 3.29 -11.65
CA VAL A 103 -0.88 2.47 -11.23
C VAL A 103 -1.94 2.45 -12.31
N SER A 104 -2.57 1.29 -12.51
CA SER A 104 -3.69 1.17 -13.43
C SER A 104 -5.04 1.26 -12.73
N ILE A 105 -5.95 2.05 -13.29
CA ILE A 105 -7.35 2.17 -12.86
C ILE A 105 -8.23 1.58 -13.97
N ILE A 106 -9.27 0.84 -13.60
CA ILE A 106 -10.17 0.20 -14.57
C ILE A 106 -11.17 1.22 -15.13
N GLU A 107 -11.78 2.02 -14.25
CA GLU A 107 -12.76 3.03 -14.63
C GLU A 107 -12.80 4.12 -13.56
N ALA A 108 -12.97 5.38 -13.97
CA ALA A 108 -13.27 6.50 -13.09
C ALA A 108 -14.42 7.36 -13.66
N LYS A 109 -15.46 7.58 -12.85
CA LYS A 109 -16.67 8.31 -13.20
C LYS A 109 -16.96 9.41 -12.20
N LEU A 110 -17.38 10.56 -12.72
CA LEU A 110 -17.72 11.76 -11.97
C LEU A 110 -19.19 12.11 -12.11
N ASN A 111 -19.79 12.48 -10.98
CA ASN A 111 -21.12 13.07 -10.90
C ASN A 111 -21.02 14.41 -10.17
N VAL A 112 -21.83 15.38 -10.59
CA VAL A 112 -21.88 16.71 -9.97
C VAL A 112 -23.31 17.04 -9.61
N ALA A 113 -23.52 17.37 -8.34
CA ALA A 113 -24.80 17.81 -7.80
C ALA A 113 -24.77 19.30 -7.41
N ASN A 114 -25.91 19.96 -7.55
CA ASN A 114 -26.11 21.36 -7.15
C ASN A 114 -26.20 21.51 -5.62
N SER A 115 -26.47 22.73 -5.16
CA SER A 115 -26.64 23.06 -3.74
C SER A 115 -27.81 22.32 -3.08
N ASP A 116 -28.82 21.96 -3.87
CA ASP A 116 -30.03 21.28 -3.41
C ASP A 116 -29.84 19.75 -3.35
N GLY A 117 -28.67 19.26 -3.80
CA GLY A 117 -28.33 17.84 -3.83
C GLY A 117 -28.81 17.10 -5.07
N GLU A 118 -29.41 17.79 -6.04
CA GLU A 118 -29.84 17.20 -7.31
C GLU A 118 -28.64 16.99 -8.24
N VAL A 119 -28.51 15.79 -8.80
CA VAL A 119 -27.43 15.47 -9.74
C VAL A 119 -27.71 16.14 -11.09
N VAL A 120 -26.90 17.13 -11.44
CA VAL A 120 -27.03 17.93 -12.67
C VAL A 120 -26.17 17.35 -13.80
N PHE A 121 -25.03 16.75 -13.46
CA PHE A 121 -24.15 16.08 -14.40
C PHE A 121 -23.84 14.68 -13.87
N SER A 122 -23.93 13.67 -14.74
CA SER A 122 -23.65 12.29 -14.36
C SER A 122 -22.80 11.58 -15.40
N GLY A 123 -21.99 10.62 -14.94
CA GLY A 123 -21.24 9.71 -15.78
C GLY A 123 -20.11 10.34 -16.60
N MET A 124 -19.56 11.48 -16.18
CA MET A 124 -18.38 12.06 -16.84
C MET A 124 -17.18 11.14 -16.58
N SER A 125 -16.58 10.56 -17.62
CA SER A 125 -15.52 9.56 -17.49
C SER A 125 -14.14 10.19 -17.51
N ILE A 126 -13.18 9.58 -16.83
CA ILE A 126 -11.75 9.86 -17.06
C ILE A 126 -11.22 8.68 -17.87
N ASP A 127 -10.99 8.92 -19.16
CA ASP A 127 -10.59 7.90 -20.14
C ASP A 127 -9.07 7.66 -20.09
N GLU A 128 -8.54 7.38 -18.90
CA GLU A 128 -7.13 7.06 -18.70
C GLU A 128 -6.99 5.78 -17.86
N GLN A 129 -6.17 4.87 -18.36
CA GLN A 129 -5.94 3.57 -17.74
C GLN A 129 -4.67 3.56 -16.91
N GLU A 130 -3.65 4.36 -17.25
CA GLU A 130 -2.36 4.39 -16.55
C GLU A 130 -2.08 5.75 -15.90
N TRP A 131 -1.71 5.70 -14.64
CA TRP A 131 -1.55 6.87 -13.79
C TRP A 131 -0.16 6.91 -13.19
N THR A 132 0.64 7.88 -13.62
CA THR A 132 1.96 8.14 -13.05
C THR A 132 1.86 9.03 -11.81
N LYS A 133 2.63 8.76 -10.76
CA LYS A 133 2.63 9.53 -9.51
C LYS A 133 2.96 10.99 -9.80
N GLY A 134 2.10 11.89 -9.31
CA GLY A 134 2.14 13.33 -9.57
C GLY A 134 1.34 13.78 -10.79
N SER A 135 0.83 12.86 -11.62
CA SER A 135 -0.03 13.17 -12.76
C SER A 135 -1.50 13.32 -12.37
N GLY A 136 -2.27 13.97 -13.24
CA GLY A 136 -3.71 14.06 -13.11
C GLY A 136 -4.41 14.29 -14.44
N TRP A 137 -5.59 13.71 -14.58
CA TRP A 137 -6.32 13.62 -15.84
C TRP A 137 -7.73 14.21 -15.70
N PRO A 138 -8.19 14.99 -16.70
CA PRO A 138 -9.51 15.62 -16.66
C PRO A 138 -10.63 14.62 -16.98
N ALA A 139 -11.78 14.85 -16.35
CA ALA A 139 -13.03 14.25 -16.75
C ALA A 139 -13.43 14.75 -18.13
N ARG A 140 -13.72 13.83 -19.04
CA ARG A 140 -14.15 14.11 -20.40
C ARG A 140 -15.65 13.92 -20.53
N THR A 141 -16.21 14.70 -21.43
CA THR A 141 -17.61 14.63 -21.86
C THR A 141 -17.73 15.23 -23.25
N ASN A 142 -18.90 15.09 -23.90
CA ASN A 142 -19.16 15.77 -25.17
C ASN A 142 -19.15 17.31 -25.01
N ARG A 143 -18.84 18.03 -26.10
CA ARG A 143 -18.71 19.50 -26.11
C ARG A 143 -19.94 20.21 -25.53
N GLN A 144 -21.15 19.78 -25.90
CA GLN A 144 -22.39 20.40 -25.42
C GLN A 144 -22.54 20.29 -23.90
N GLN A 145 -22.21 19.14 -23.31
CA GLN A 145 -22.22 18.95 -21.87
C GLN A 145 -21.07 19.69 -21.18
N GLN A 146 -19.90 19.81 -21.84
CA GLN A 146 -18.76 20.58 -21.34
C GLN A 146 -19.06 22.08 -21.25
N ASP A 147 -19.71 22.65 -22.27
CA ASP A 147 -20.13 24.05 -22.28
C ASP A 147 -21.17 24.32 -21.17
N ARG A 148 -22.13 23.39 -21.00
CA ARG A 148 -23.12 23.44 -19.91
C ARG A 148 -22.47 23.34 -18.54
N PHE A 149 -21.48 22.46 -18.38
CA PHE A 149 -20.74 22.27 -17.13
C PHE A 149 -19.94 23.54 -16.78
N THR A 150 -19.19 24.06 -17.75
CA THR A 150 -18.42 25.30 -17.60
C THR A 150 -19.30 26.46 -17.17
N LYS A 151 -20.45 26.65 -17.85
CA LYS A 151 -21.43 27.68 -17.46
C LYS A 151 -21.97 27.45 -16.05
N PHE A 152 -22.39 26.21 -15.73
CA PHE A 152 -22.92 25.87 -14.42
C PHE A 152 -21.92 26.19 -13.28
N VAL A 153 -20.64 25.83 -13.43
CA VAL A 153 -19.64 26.10 -12.38
C VAL A 153 -19.42 27.59 -12.23
N ARG A 154 -19.36 28.36 -13.32
CA ARG A 154 -19.24 29.82 -13.29
C ARG A 154 -20.43 30.51 -12.62
N ASP A 155 -21.65 30.02 -12.86
CA ASP A 155 -22.88 30.50 -12.23
C ASP A 155 -23.00 30.04 -10.76
N SER A 156 -22.15 29.09 -10.36
CA SER A 156 -22.07 28.53 -9.01
C SER A 156 -20.94 29.11 -8.17
N VAL A 157 -20.25 30.16 -8.64
CA VAL A 157 -19.27 30.89 -7.83
C VAL A 157 -19.91 31.36 -6.53
N ASP A 158 -19.17 31.20 -5.43
CA ASP A 158 -19.59 31.41 -4.04
C ASP A 158 -20.69 30.46 -3.51
N LYS A 159 -21.16 29.51 -4.33
CA LYS A 159 -22.07 28.44 -3.91
C LYS A 159 -21.30 27.14 -3.65
N VAL A 160 -21.93 26.25 -2.89
CA VAL A 160 -21.41 24.90 -2.65
C VAL A 160 -22.04 23.95 -3.67
N ILE A 161 -21.19 23.23 -4.40
CA ILE A 161 -21.58 22.10 -5.25
C ILE A 161 -20.97 20.82 -4.66
N ARG A 162 -21.51 19.66 -5.04
CA ARG A 162 -20.98 18.36 -4.60
C ARG A 162 -20.45 17.59 -5.80
N ILE A 163 -19.16 17.29 -5.79
CA ILE A 163 -18.49 16.47 -6.79
C ILE A 163 -18.28 15.09 -6.19
N THR A 164 -18.85 14.06 -6.81
CA THR A 164 -18.66 12.67 -6.43
C THR A 164 -17.81 12.00 -7.49
N ILE A 165 -16.72 11.35 -7.08
CA ILE A 165 -15.99 10.43 -7.95
C ILE A 165 -16.19 8.99 -7.48
N THR A 166 -16.45 8.10 -8.43
CA THR A 166 -16.45 6.65 -8.24
C THR A 166 -15.43 6.06 -9.19
N PHE A 167 -14.43 5.34 -8.67
CA PHE A 167 -13.45 4.69 -9.51
C PHE A 167 -13.08 3.31 -8.99
N SER A 168 -12.65 2.46 -9.91
CA SER A 168 -12.54 1.03 -9.72
C SER A 168 -11.14 0.54 -10.07
N MET A 169 -10.60 -0.34 -9.23
CA MET A 169 -9.23 -0.83 -9.34
C MET A 169 -9.23 -2.35 -9.19
N GLY A 170 -8.34 -3.03 -9.91
CA GLY A 170 -8.17 -4.47 -9.77
C GLY A 170 -7.58 -4.82 -8.40
N VAL A 171 -8.08 -5.88 -7.76
CA VAL A 171 -7.58 -6.35 -6.44
C VAL A 171 -6.06 -6.59 -6.44
N ARG A 172 -5.48 -6.94 -7.59
CA ARG A 172 -4.03 -7.13 -7.75
C ARG A 172 -3.21 -5.89 -7.46
N ALA A 173 -3.76 -4.71 -7.72
CA ALA A 173 -3.13 -3.44 -7.38
C ALA A 173 -3.02 -3.24 -5.85
N PHE A 174 -3.59 -4.13 -5.05
CA PHE A 174 -3.51 -4.13 -3.60
C PHE A 174 -2.81 -5.38 -3.05
N SER A 175 -2.06 -6.10 -3.88
CA SER A 175 -1.20 -7.19 -3.43
C SER A 175 0.16 -6.63 -3.03
N PRO A 176 0.54 -6.67 -1.74
CA PRO A 176 1.82 -6.09 -1.34
C PRO A 176 3.02 -6.79 -1.97
N LEU A 177 2.91 -8.10 -2.18
CA LEU A 177 3.99 -8.90 -2.75
C LEU A 177 4.26 -8.58 -4.23
N SER A 178 3.35 -7.89 -4.93
CA SER A 178 3.57 -7.48 -6.31
C SER A 178 4.57 -6.33 -6.46
N TYR A 179 4.91 -5.63 -5.37
CA TYR A 179 5.88 -4.52 -5.40
C TYR A 179 7.33 -4.97 -5.25
N PHE A 180 7.56 -6.25 -4.99
CA PHE A 180 8.89 -6.83 -5.01
C PHE A 180 9.22 -7.40 -6.40
N PRO A 181 10.51 -7.52 -6.74
CA PRO A 181 10.93 -8.22 -7.95
C PRO A 181 10.29 -9.61 -8.04
N GLN A 182 9.77 -9.97 -9.20
CA GLN A 182 9.09 -11.26 -9.38
C GLN A 182 10.14 -12.36 -9.49
N VAL A 183 10.23 -13.21 -8.46
CA VAL A 183 11.14 -14.38 -8.43
C VAL A 183 10.42 -15.64 -8.90
N ASP A 184 9.10 -15.73 -8.68
CA ASP A 184 8.31 -16.93 -9.00
C ASP A 184 8.03 -17.12 -10.49
N ARG A 185 8.15 -16.05 -11.29
CA ARG A 185 7.97 -16.10 -12.76
C ARG A 185 9.25 -16.46 -13.51
N VAL A 186 10.31 -16.81 -12.79
CA VAL A 186 11.63 -17.02 -13.36
C VAL A 186 11.73 -18.42 -13.99
N ASN A 187 12.50 -18.51 -15.07
CA ASN A 187 12.84 -19.78 -15.70
C ASN A 187 13.47 -20.71 -14.64
N ARG A 188 12.90 -21.90 -14.43
CA ARG A 188 13.42 -22.93 -13.50
C ARG A 188 14.92 -23.21 -13.70
N LEU A 189 15.45 -22.94 -14.90
CA LEU A 189 16.88 -23.00 -15.19
C LEU A 189 17.72 -22.03 -14.35
N VAL A 190 17.28 -20.79 -14.16
CA VAL A 190 18.00 -19.79 -13.35
C VAL A 190 17.98 -20.17 -11.88
N GLU A 191 16.81 -20.57 -11.37
CA GLU A 191 16.67 -21.05 -9.98
C GLU A 191 17.56 -22.28 -9.73
N SER A 192 17.55 -23.25 -10.65
CA SER A 192 18.41 -24.44 -10.55
C SER A 192 19.89 -24.07 -10.60
N ALA A 193 20.30 -23.17 -11.50
CA ALA A 193 21.69 -22.73 -11.61
C ALA A 193 22.16 -21.99 -10.34
N CYS A 194 21.32 -21.11 -9.78
CA CYS A 194 21.61 -20.43 -8.52
C CYS A 194 21.76 -21.43 -7.36
N ARG A 195 20.90 -22.44 -7.25
CA ARG A 195 21.04 -23.49 -6.23
C ARG A 195 22.30 -24.32 -6.41
N SER A 196 22.60 -24.74 -7.64
CA SER A 196 23.83 -25.48 -7.94
C SER A 196 25.07 -24.65 -7.59
N TYR A 197 25.06 -23.35 -7.87
CA TYR A 197 26.12 -22.43 -7.48
C TYR A 197 26.28 -22.38 -5.95
N LEU A 198 25.19 -22.19 -5.21
CA LEU A 198 25.23 -22.12 -3.74
C LEU A 198 25.76 -23.42 -3.11
N ASN A 199 25.30 -24.58 -3.59
CA ASN A 199 25.79 -25.87 -3.12
C ASN A 199 27.29 -26.06 -3.38
N ALA A 200 27.78 -25.67 -4.56
CA ALA A 200 29.20 -25.79 -4.89
C ALA A 200 30.08 -24.87 -4.03
N VAL A 201 29.60 -23.66 -3.69
CA VAL A 201 30.30 -22.74 -2.78
C VAL A 201 30.27 -23.26 -1.33
N ASP A 202 29.20 -23.92 -0.91
CA ASP A 202 29.09 -24.53 0.42
C ASP A 202 30.02 -25.75 0.57
N GLU A 203 30.19 -26.55 -0.50
CA GLU A 203 31.14 -27.67 -0.54
C GLU A 203 32.60 -27.21 -0.56
N ASP A 204 32.93 -26.18 -1.36
CA ASP A 204 34.26 -25.58 -1.42
C ASP A 204 34.17 -24.04 -1.58
N PRO A 205 34.36 -23.28 -0.48
CA PRO A 205 34.33 -21.82 -0.51
C PRO A 205 35.41 -21.17 -1.38
N THR A 206 36.44 -21.92 -1.78
CA THR A 206 37.53 -21.41 -2.64
C THR A 206 37.23 -21.58 -4.13
N LEU A 207 36.20 -22.36 -4.47
CA LEU A 207 35.74 -22.58 -5.83
C LEU A 207 34.78 -21.45 -6.24
N ILE A 208 34.98 -20.89 -7.43
CA ILE A 208 34.03 -19.95 -8.05
C ILE A 208 33.31 -20.72 -9.16
N PRO A 209 32.10 -21.26 -8.92
CA PRO A 209 31.41 -22.06 -9.91
C PRO A 209 31.00 -21.21 -11.11
N GLU A 210 31.19 -21.73 -12.33
CA GLU A 210 30.64 -21.08 -13.52
C GLU A 210 29.12 -21.27 -13.56
N MET A 211 28.39 -20.15 -13.66
CA MET A 211 26.96 -20.16 -13.93
C MET A 211 26.74 -20.08 -15.46
N ASP A 212 26.49 -21.20 -16.12
CA ASP A 212 26.12 -21.22 -17.56
C ASP A 212 24.66 -20.78 -17.75
N ILE A 213 24.41 -19.48 -17.57
CA ILE A 213 23.11 -18.88 -17.83
C ILE A 213 23.21 -17.94 -19.02
N LYS A 214 23.22 -18.52 -20.22
CA LYS A 214 23.15 -17.74 -21.47
C LYS A 214 21.82 -16.98 -21.54
N HIS A 215 21.89 -15.69 -21.82
CA HIS A 215 20.74 -14.79 -22.07
C HIS A 215 19.85 -14.42 -20.86
N CYS A 216 20.34 -14.50 -19.62
CA CYS A 216 19.58 -13.96 -18.46
C CYS A 216 20.08 -12.59 -18.01
N ASP A 217 19.15 -11.75 -17.57
CA ASP A 217 19.45 -10.44 -16.99
C ASP A 217 20.15 -10.62 -15.63
N ILE A 218 21.26 -9.90 -15.43
CA ILE A 218 22.02 -9.91 -14.17
C ILE A 218 21.15 -9.53 -12.97
N THR A 219 20.19 -8.63 -13.16
CA THR A 219 19.25 -8.20 -12.12
C THR A 219 18.35 -9.37 -11.71
N GLN A 220 17.88 -10.13 -12.70
CA GLN A 220 17.06 -11.32 -12.47
C GLN A 220 17.85 -12.39 -11.72
N VAL A 221 19.07 -12.71 -12.17
CA VAL A 221 19.95 -13.69 -11.52
C VAL A 221 20.23 -13.27 -10.06
N THR A 222 20.52 -11.99 -9.83
CA THR A 222 20.80 -11.45 -8.49
C THR A 222 19.62 -11.62 -7.55
N ASN A 223 18.40 -11.32 -8.00
CA ASN A 223 17.20 -11.46 -7.17
C ASN A 223 16.88 -12.93 -6.86
N VAL A 224 17.09 -13.84 -7.82
CA VAL A 224 16.86 -15.27 -7.64
C VAL A 224 17.88 -15.88 -6.69
N LEU A 225 19.15 -15.52 -6.87
CA LEU A 225 20.23 -15.96 -5.97
C LEU A 225 19.99 -15.46 -4.55
N ALA A 226 19.59 -14.19 -4.39
CA ALA A 226 19.26 -13.63 -3.08
C ALA A 226 18.07 -14.35 -2.42
N ASN A 227 17.02 -14.65 -3.18
CA ASN A 227 15.88 -15.43 -2.68
C ASN A 227 16.29 -16.84 -2.22
N ALA A 228 17.06 -17.56 -3.04
CA ALA A 228 17.56 -18.89 -2.69
C ALA A 228 18.45 -18.84 -1.46
N TYR A 229 19.45 -17.95 -1.44
CA TYR A 229 20.37 -17.79 -0.32
C TYR A 229 19.65 -17.42 0.98
N PHE A 230 18.74 -16.44 0.93
CA PHE A 230 17.97 -16.03 2.10
C PHE A 230 17.13 -17.19 2.65
N THR A 231 16.42 -17.91 1.78
CA THR A 231 15.50 -18.98 2.18
C THR A 231 16.22 -20.22 2.69
N GLU A 232 17.34 -20.61 2.06
CA GLU A 232 18.01 -21.89 2.31
C GLU A 232 19.15 -21.78 3.33
N TYR A 233 19.78 -20.60 3.48
CA TYR A 233 20.96 -20.42 4.33
C TYR A 233 20.79 -19.45 5.49
N ILE A 234 20.02 -18.36 5.30
CA ILE A 234 19.79 -17.35 6.35
C ILE A 234 18.62 -17.77 7.23
N LEU A 235 17.45 -17.95 6.63
CA LEU A 235 16.19 -18.16 7.34
C LEU A 235 16.19 -19.36 8.29
N PRO A 236 16.81 -20.53 7.97
CA PRO A 236 16.88 -21.65 8.91
C PRO A 236 17.67 -21.36 10.20
N LYS A 237 18.45 -20.28 10.22
CA LYS A 237 19.23 -19.83 11.39
C LYS A 237 18.52 -18.72 12.18
N VAL A 238 17.37 -18.25 11.71
CA VAL A 238 16.56 -17.21 12.36
C VAL A 238 15.47 -17.89 13.18
N GLU A 239 15.67 -17.99 14.50
CA GLU A 239 14.71 -18.61 15.41
C GLU A 239 13.87 -17.57 16.17
N TYR A 240 14.49 -16.42 16.48
CA TYR A 240 13.90 -15.35 17.28
C TYR A 240 13.80 -14.05 16.50
N PHE A 241 13.04 -13.12 17.07
CA PHE A 241 12.86 -11.78 16.51
C PHE A 241 14.19 -11.01 16.46
N GLU A 242 15.01 -11.19 17.50
CA GLU A 242 16.32 -10.57 17.64
C GLU A 242 17.30 -11.09 16.57
N ASP A 243 17.27 -12.38 16.23
CA ASP A 243 18.08 -12.94 15.14
C ASP A 243 17.75 -12.29 13.79
N PHE A 244 16.46 -11.95 13.58
CA PHE A 244 16.04 -11.26 12.36
C PHE A 244 16.55 -9.82 12.31
N ILE A 245 16.63 -9.13 13.46
CA ILE A 245 17.25 -7.80 13.57
C ILE A 245 18.73 -7.88 13.23
N GLU A 246 19.46 -8.86 13.78
CA GLU A 246 20.87 -9.09 13.47
C GLU A 246 21.10 -9.34 11.97
N VAL A 247 20.18 -10.07 11.32
CA VAL A 247 20.19 -10.27 9.87
C VAL A 247 20.02 -8.93 9.12
N LEU A 248 19.05 -8.10 9.51
CA LEU A 248 18.85 -6.78 8.90
C LEU A 248 20.07 -5.88 9.07
N ASP A 249 20.68 -5.86 10.26
CA ASP A 249 21.89 -5.10 10.54
C ASP A 249 23.07 -5.58 9.70
N GLY A 250 23.27 -6.90 9.63
CA GLY A 250 24.31 -7.51 8.81
C GLY A 250 24.14 -7.19 7.32
N ILE A 251 22.91 -7.29 6.79
CA ILE A 251 22.63 -6.96 5.39
C ILE A 251 22.87 -5.47 5.11
N ARG A 252 22.42 -4.59 6.02
CA ARG A 252 22.56 -3.13 5.93
C ARG A 252 24.04 -2.71 5.96
N ALA A 253 24.82 -3.26 6.89
CA ALA A 253 26.25 -2.99 7.03
C ALA A 253 27.06 -3.41 5.79
N ASN A 254 26.61 -4.46 5.09
CA ASN A 254 27.26 -4.95 3.87
C ASN A 254 26.62 -4.42 2.57
N HIS A 255 25.62 -3.54 2.65
CA HIS A 255 24.92 -2.94 1.51
C HIS A 255 24.32 -3.92 0.49
N ILE A 256 23.88 -5.12 0.94
CA ILE A 256 23.36 -6.16 0.04
C ILE A 256 21.86 -5.94 -0.24
N THR A 257 21.56 -5.03 -1.17
CA THR A 257 20.18 -4.58 -1.47
C THR A 257 19.22 -5.72 -1.83
N ALA A 258 19.68 -6.75 -2.54
CA ALA A 258 18.83 -7.87 -2.96
C ALA A 258 18.37 -8.73 -1.77
N LEU A 259 19.25 -8.99 -0.80
CA LEU A 259 18.89 -9.66 0.44
C LEU A 259 17.99 -8.78 1.32
N TYR A 260 18.22 -7.46 1.30
CA TYR A 260 17.38 -6.52 2.03
C TYR A 260 15.91 -6.58 1.58
N ARG A 261 15.70 -6.61 0.26
CA ARG A 261 14.36 -6.80 -0.33
C ARG A 261 13.75 -8.16 0.01
N GLU A 262 14.56 -9.20 0.11
CA GLU A 262 14.05 -10.53 0.44
C GLU A 262 13.67 -10.66 1.93
N ALA A 263 14.47 -10.07 2.82
CA ALA A 263 14.13 -9.95 4.24
C ALA A 263 12.81 -9.18 4.40
N GLU A 264 12.65 -8.07 3.67
CA GLU A 264 11.39 -7.32 3.65
C GLU A 264 10.22 -8.15 3.10
N ARG A 265 10.43 -8.86 1.98
CA ARG A 265 9.42 -9.75 1.38
C ARG A 265 8.98 -10.83 2.37
N PHE A 266 9.93 -11.42 3.09
CA PHE A 266 9.66 -12.43 4.11
C PHE A 266 8.73 -11.89 5.20
N ILE A 267 9.07 -10.76 5.82
CA ILE A 267 8.18 -10.17 6.84
C ILE A 267 6.83 -9.78 6.25
N CYS A 268 6.80 -9.26 5.02
CA CYS A 268 5.55 -8.95 4.33
C CYS A 268 4.64 -10.19 4.20
N ARG A 269 5.20 -11.38 3.95
CA ARG A 269 4.43 -12.63 3.94
C ARG A 269 3.87 -12.96 5.32
N GLU A 270 4.67 -12.81 6.37
CA GLU A 270 4.25 -13.11 7.74
C GLU A 270 3.18 -12.13 8.24
N ILE A 271 3.30 -10.83 7.95
CA ILE A 271 2.28 -9.84 8.33
C ILE A 271 0.96 -10.04 7.59
N ILE A 272 1.00 -10.53 6.34
CA ILE A 272 -0.22 -10.87 5.60
C ILE A 272 -0.94 -12.05 6.27
N LYS A 273 -0.20 -13.11 6.63
CA LYS A 273 -0.73 -14.29 7.35
C LYS A 273 -1.29 -13.92 8.72
N HIS A 274 -0.59 -13.06 9.46
CA HIS A 274 -0.94 -12.64 10.82
C HIS A 274 -1.53 -11.22 10.87
N SER A 275 -2.25 -10.83 9.80
CA SER A 275 -2.80 -9.48 9.63
C SER A 275 -3.86 -9.07 10.65
N TYR A 276 -4.27 -9.99 11.54
CA TYR A 276 -5.17 -9.77 12.68
C TYR A 276 -4.43 -9.42 13.98
N ASP A 277 -3.12 -9.70 14.10
CA ASP A 277 -2.34 -9.35 15.28
C ASP A 277 -1.87 -7.89 15.21
N GLU A 278 -2.48 -7.04 16.05
CA GLU A 278 -2.13 -5.62 16.09
C GLU A 278 -0.76 -5.36 16.71
N THR A 279 -0.37 -6.18 17.67
CA THR A 279 0.92 -6.05 18.36
C THR A 279 2.03 -6.37 17.38
N PHE A 280 1.86 -7.43 16.59
CA PHE A 280 2.79 -7.77 15.52
C PHE A 280 2.88 -6.65 14.47
N ALA A 281 1.75 -6.12 13.99
CA ALA A 281 1.73 -5.00 13.04
C ALA A 281 2.44 -3.74 13.57
N LYS A 282 2.28 -3.40 14.85
CA LYS A 282 2.97 -2.28 15.49
C LYS A 282 4.48 -2.50 15.54
N LYS A 283 4.93 -3.69 15.97
CA LYS A 283 6.36 -4.05 16.00
C LYS A 283 6.98 -3.96 14.60
N MET A 284 6.32 -4.55 13.61
CA MET A 284 6.78 -4.51 12.22
C MET A 284 6.78 -3.10 11.64
N LEU A 285 5.83 -2.23 12.02
CA LEU A 285 5.82 -0.83 11.57
C LEU A 285 7.00 -0.03 12.14
N LEU A 286 7.35 -0.23 13.42
CA LEU A 286 8.51 0.41 14.03
C LEU A 286 9.82 -0.06 13.36
N LEU A 287 9.94 -1.37 13.13
CA LEU A 287 11.05 -1.93 12.34
C LEU A 287 11.11 -1.32 10.95
N ALA A 288 9.97 -1.24 10.26
CA ALA A 288 9.92 -0.73 8.91
C ALA A 288 10.32 0.73 8.80
N GLU A 289 9.98 1.55 9.80
CA GLU A 289 10.43 2.93 9.86
C GLU A 289 11.94 3.01 10.13
N HIS A 290 12.44 2.27 11.14
CA HIS A 290 13.86 2.29 11.52
C HIS A 290 14.77 1.80 10.38
N TYR A 291 14.38 0.71 9.73
CA TYR A 291 15.12 0.08 8.65
C TYR A 291 14.71 0.58 7.26
N GLN A 292 13.83 1.58 7.13
CA GLN A 292 13.40 2.09 5.82
C GLN A 292 12.90 0.97 4.88
N LEU A 293 12.00 0.13 5.38
CA LEU A 293 11.37 -0.97 4.63
C LEU A 293 10.03 -0.48 4.06
N PRO A 294 10.00 0.08 2.84
CA PRO A 294 8.86 0.86 2.36
C PRO A 294 7.58 0.04 2.14
N VAL A 295 7.70 -1.18 1.62
CA VAL A 295 6.56 -2.06 1.37
C VAL A 295 6.00 -2.56 2.70
N LEU A 296 6.86 -2.93 3.65
CA LEU A 296 6.43 -3.33 4.98
C LEU A 296 5.76 -2.19 5.75
N LYS A 297 6.35 -0.99 5.70
CA LYS A 297 5.79 0.23 6.32
C LYS A 297 4.40 0.52 5.78
N MET A 298 4.23 0.40 4.46
CA MET A 298 2.93 0.60 3.81
C MET A 298 1.89 -0.38 4.33
N ILE A 299 2.16 -1.69 4.30
CA ILE A 299 1.20 -2.72 4.72
C ILE A 299 0.80 -2.51 6.18
N CYS A 300 1.79 -2.34 7.06
CA CYS A 300 1.52 -2.20 8.50
C CYS A 300 0.75 -0.91 8.79
N SER A 301 1.09 0.20 8.11
CA SER A 301 0.35 1.46 8.20
C SER A 301 -1.10 1.29 7.74
N GLY A 302 -1.32 0.59 6.62
CA GLY A 302 -2.66 0.34 6.09
C GLY A 302 -3.50 -0.53 7.01
N ILE A 303 -2.95 -1.66 7.50
CA ILE A 303 -3.65 -2.54 8.45
C ILE A 303 -4.05 -1.76 9.71
N LEU A 304 -3.14 -0.97 10.28
CA LEU A 304 -3.44 -0.20 11.48
C LEU A 304 -4.44 0.93 11.19
N ALA A 305 -4.31 1.64 10.08
CA ALA A 305 -5.23 2.71 9.70
C ALA A 305 -6.65 2.21 9.39
N GLU A 306 -6.80 1.04 8.75
CA GLU A 306 -8.09 0.36 8.56
C GLU A 306 -8.76 0.09 9.92
N ARG A 307 -8.02 -0.53 10.85
CA ARG A 307 -8.54 -0.81 12.19
C ARG A 307 -8.92 0.48 12.92
N ILE A 308 -8.06 1.49 12.93
CA ILE A 308 -8.37 2.79 13.57
C ILE A 308 -9.62 3.42 12.94
N ALA A 309 -9.77 3.30 11.61
CA ALA A 309 -10.92 3.85 10.90
C ALA A 309 -12.24 3.20 11.33
N GLU A 310 -12.24 1.90 11.66
CA GLU A 310 -13.40 1.16 12.16
C GLU A 310 -13.88 1.62 13.56
N TYR A 311 -12.99 2.13 14.41
CA TYR A 311 -13.37 2.62 15.74
C TYR A 311 -14.11 3.96 15.68
N SER A 312 -15.26 4.05 16.36
CA SER A 312 -16.03 5.31 16.48
C SER A 312 -15.22 6.44 17.12
N ASN A 313 -14.31 6.11 18.05
CA ASN A 313 -13.40 7.07 18.70
C ASN A 313 -11.94 6.88 18.23
N ALA A 314 -11.66 7.28 16.99
CA ALA A 314 -10.28 7.25 16.45
C ALA A 314 -9.26 8.03 17.30
N PRO A 315 -9.54 9.25 17.81
CA PRO A 315 -8.55 9.99 18.58
C PRO A 315 -8.06 9.24 19.82
N SER A 316 -8.96 8.57 20.56
CA SER A 316 -8.56 7.75 21.71
C SER A 316 -7.77 6.52 21.26
N ARG A 317 -8.19 5.86 20.17
CA ARG A 317 -7.49 4.67 19.67
C ARG A 317 -6.07 4.98 19.22
N ILE A 318 -5.87 6.12 18.54
CA ILE A 318 -4.55 6.59 18.13
C ILE A 318 -3.65 6.85 19.33
N ARG A 319 -4.20 7.44 20.41
CA ARG A 319 -3.45 7.65 21.65
C ARG A 319 -3.01 6.32 22.27
N THR A 320 -3.91 5.34 22.36
CA THR A 320 -3.58 4.00 22.86
C THR A 320 -2.49 3.34 22.01
N ILE A 321 -2.60 3.39 20.68
CA ILE A 321 -1.57 2.86 19.77
C ILE A 321 -0.23 3.56 19.99
N SER A 322 -0.22 4.88 20.17
CA SER A 322 1.01 5.63 20.47
C SER A 322 1.67 5.17 21.76
N GLU A 323 0.91 5.01 22.85
CA GLU A 323 1.42 4.54 24.14
C GLU A 323 1.96 3.10 24.03
N GLU A 324 1.25 2.20 23.34
CA GLU A 324 1.69 0.83 23.09
C GLU A 324 2.95 0.77 22.22
N MET A 325 3.05 1.60 21.18
CA MET A 325 4.24 1.67 20.31
C MET A 325 5.47 2.19 21.05
N ARG A 326 5.31 3.16 21.97
CA ARG A 326 6.41 3.59 22.85
C ARG A 326 6.91 2.44 23.73
N GLN A 327 6.02 1.63 24.29
CA GLN A 327 6.41 0.46 25.07
C GLN A 327 7.13 -0.59 24.21
N LEU A 328 6.66 -0.82 22.98
CA LEU A 328 7.28 -1.75 22.05
C LEU A 328 8.66 -1.27 21.59
N ALA A 329 8.82 0.02 21.29
CA ALA A 329 10.12 0.59 20.89
C ALA A 329 11.18 0.37 21.99
N LYS A 330 10.80 0.59 23.26
CA LYS A 330 11.67 0.30 24.42
C LYS A 330 12.04 -1.18 24.57
N GLN A 331 11.22 -2.11 24.06
CA GLN A 331 11.49 -3.54 24.12
C GLN A 331 12.38 -4.03 22.97
N ILE A 332 12.25 -3.43 21.79
CA ILE A 332 13.00 -3.83 20.59
C ILE A 332 14.47 -3.41 20.67
N ASN A 333 14.77 -2.37 21.45
CA ASN A 333 16.11 -1.86 21.70
C ASN A 333 16.93 -1.71 20.41
N PHE A 334 16.51 -0.78 19.54
CA PHE A 334 17.07 -0.57 18.20
C PHE A 334 18.57 -0.19 18.16
N MET A 335 19.29 -0.13 19.29
CA MET A 335 20.72 0.22 19.36
C MET A 335 21.46 -0.52 20.49
N ASP A 336 22.70 -0.92 20.17
CA ASP A 336 23.81 -1.17 21.11
C ASP A 336 24.69 0.10 21.13
N ASP A 337 24.60 0.95 22.16
CA ASP A 337 25.74 1.64 22.83
C ASP A 337 25.29 2.76 23.77
N GLU A 338 25.94 2.86 24.94
CA GLU A 338 25.66 3.74 26.10
C GLU A 338 25.87 5.26 25.85
N THR A 339 25.78 5.77 24.62
CA THR A 339 26.14 7.18 24.33
C THR A 339 25.19 7.91 23.38
N SER A 340 23.89 7.92 23.70
CA SER A 340 22.98 9.04 23.42
C SER A 340 21.69 8.85 24.22
N SER A 341 20.84 9.87 24.36
CA SER A 341 19.56 9.73 25.07
C SER A 341 18.61 8.78 24.34
N GLU A 342 18.73 7.47 24.56
CA GLU A 342 17.93 6.38 23.97
C GLU A 342 16.41 6.64 23.97
N GLU A 343 15.91 7.44 24.93
CA GLU A 343 14.50 7.82 24.99
C GLU A 343 14.07 8.84 23.91
N SER A 344 14.95 9.76 23.49
CA SER A 344 14.57 10.81 22.52
C SER A 344 14.39 10.28 21.11
N ASP A 345 15.20 9.29 20.71
CA ASP A 345 15.19 8.76 19.34
C ASP A 345 14.02 7.79 19.14
N ASN A 346 13.72 6.97 20.14
CA ASN A 346 12.54 6.10 20.13
C ASN A 346 11.24 6.90 20.14
N ASP A 347 11.16 7.99 20.91
CA ASP A 347 9.99 8.86 20.92
C ASP A 347 9.82 9.57 19.57
N SER A 348 10.91 10.06 18.95
CA SER A 348 10.89 10.65 17.60
C SER A 348 10.39 9.64 16.54
N LEU A 349 10.89 8.40 16.59
CA LEU A 349 10.44 7.31 15.71
C LEU A 349 8.94 7.06 15.83
N VAL A 350 8.45 6.92 17.07
CA VAL A 350 7.03 6.67 17.33
C VAL A 350 6.17 7.88 16.91
N GLU A 351 6.64 9.11 17.14
CA GLU A 351 5.92 10.32 16.72
C GLU A 351 5.79 10.43 15.20
N SER A 352 6.86 10.13 14.45
CA SER A 352 6.83 10.06 12.98
C SER A 352 5.74 9.11 12.51
N VAL A 353 5.77 7.87 13.00
CA VAL A 353 4.82 6.82 12.62
C VAL A 353 3.38 7.18 12.99
N VAL A 354 3.15 7.73 14.19
CA VAL A 354 1.82 8.08 14.67
C VAL A 354 1.22 9.26 13.90
N GLU A 355 2.02 10.26 13.50
CA GLU A 355 1.54 11.37 12.66
C GLU A 355 1.16 10.92 11.25
N GLU A 356 1.92 9.99 10.68
CA GLU A 356 1.55 9.35 9.42
C GLU A 356 0.23 8.57 9.54
N LEU A 357 0.08 7.74 10.57
CA LEU A 357 -1.16 6.99 10.83
C LEU A 357 -2.37 7.91 11.03
N LYS A 358 -2.22 9.03 11.75
CA LYS A 358 -3.27 10.05 11.92
C LYS A 358 -3.70 10.63 10.58
N THR A 359 -2.72 11.05 9.79
CA THR A 359 -2.95 11.64 8.47
C THR A 359 -3.65 10.67 7.55
N LEU A 360 -3.20 9.42 7.55
CA LEU A 360 -3.71 8.35 6.71
C LEU A 360 -5.15 7.95 7.07
N THR A 361 -5.42 7.70 8.35
CA THR A 361 -6.76 7.38 8.86
C THR A 361 -7.77 8.46 8.45
N LYS A 362 -7.38 9.74 8.54
CA LYS A 362 -8.22 10.87 8.14
C LYS A 362 -8.53 10.87 6.65
N ARG A 363 -7.57 10.47 5.80
CA ARG A 363 -7.76 10.38 4.34
C ARG A 363 -8.64 9.20 3.96
N MET A 364 -8.49 8.06 4.64
CA MET A 364 -9.28 6.84 4.39
C MET A 364 -10.76 7.01 4.73
N ARG A 365 -11.08 7.66 5.85
CA ARG A 365 -12.46 7.92 6.28
C ARG A 365 -13.29 8.77 5.30
N ARG A 366 -12.65 9.40 4.32
CA ARG A 366 -13.31 10.18 3.27
C ARG A 366 -13.83 9.31 2.14
N VAL A 367 -13.37 8.07 2.04
CA VAL A 367 -13.65 7.16 0.95
C VAL A 367 -14.53 6.04 1.45
N SER A 368 -15.59 5.75 0.71
CA SER A 368 -16.38 4.53 0.89
C SER A 368 -15.90 3.47 -0.09
N MET A 369 -15.93 2.21 0.33
CA MET A 369 -15.43 1.07 -0.44
C MET A 369 -16.53 0.01 -0.59
N SER A 370 -16.61 -0.60 -1.77
CA SER A 370 -17.47 -1.75 -2.04
C SER A 370 -16.77 -2.75 -2.97
N ARG A 371 -17.13 -4.04 -2.89
CA ARG A 371 -16.62 -5.10 -3.78
C ARG A 371 -17.71 -5.50 -4.77
N SER A 372 -17.38 -5.52 -6.05
CA SER A 372 -18.25 -6.11 -7.08
C SER A 372 -17.78 -7.55 -7.32
N GLY A 373 -18.54 -8.54 -6.83
CA GLY A 373 -18.18 -9.96 -6.97
C GLY A 373 -18.94 -10.95 -6.07
N SER A 374 -19.64 -10.49 -5.04
CA SER A 374 -20.45 -11.35 -4.16
C SER A 374 -21.86 -10.79 -3.99
N SER A 375 -22.84 -11.39 -4.65
CA SER A 375 -24.25 -11.24 -4.31
C SER A 375 -24.50 -11.85 -2.92
N GLY A 376 -24.58 -11.01 -1.88
CA GLY A 376 -24.94 -11.42 -0.53
C GLY A 376 -24.46 -10.44 0.54
N SER A 377 -25.40 -9.78 1.23
CA SER A 377 -25.31 -9.08 2.53
C SER A 377 -23.90 -8.87 3.13
N ILE A 378 -23.46 -7.62 3.16
CA ILE A 378 -22.25 -7.14 3.84
C ILE A 378 -22.37 -7.34 5.36
N LYS A 379 -21.56 -8.24 5.91
CA LYS A 379 -20.97 -8.08 7.25
C LYS A 379 -19.46 -7.89 7.04
N SER A 380 -18.87 -7.06 7.89
CA SER A 380 -17.46 -6.64 7.85
C SER A 380 -16.51 -7.79 7.56
N SER A 381 -15.47 -7.48 6.79
CA SER A 381 -14.22 -8.22 6.56
C SER A 381 -13.87 -9.20 7.68
N GLN A 382 -14.39 -10.43 7.58
CA GLN A 382 -13.69 -11.60 8.07
C GLN A 382 -12.87 -12.12 6.90
N TYR A 383 -11.56 -12.15 7.08
CA TYR A 383 -10.63 -12.89 6.22
C TYR A 383 -11.16 -14.33 6.04
N PRO A 384 -11.03 -14.94 4.84
CA PRO A 384 -11.54 -16.29 4.63
C PRO A 384 -10.83 -17.26 5.57
N ILE A 385 -11.60 -17.80 6.52
CA ILE A 385 -11.17 -18.87 7.43
C ILE A 385 -11.02 -20.14 6.59
N CYS A 386 -9.79 -20.57 6.34
CA CYS A 386 -9.53 -21.95 5.94
C CYS A 386 -9.84 -22.83 7.16
N SER A 387 -11.06 -23.37 7.19
CA SER A 387 -11.51 -24.30 8.22
C SER A 387 -11.32 -25.71 7.70
N SER A 388 -10.13 -26.25 7.93
CA SER A 388 -9.90 -27.70 7.88
C SER A 388 -9.90 -28.25 9.32
N PRO A 389 -10.55 -29.39 9.59
CA PRO A 389 -10.75 -29.88 10.96
C PRO A 389 -9.46 -30.50 11.51
N CYS A 390 -9.03 -30.04 12.69
CA CYS A 390 -7.98 -30.70 13.47
C CYS A 390 -8.41 -32.13 13.81
N LEU A 391 -7.60 -33.12 13.40
CA LEU A 391 -7.67 -34.48 13.93
C LEU A 391 -7.42 -34.46 15.43
N SER A 392 -8.45 -34.79 16.21
CA SER A 392 -8.34 -35.13 17.62
C SER A 392 -7.51 -36.41 17.79
N ARG A 393 -6.30 -36.28 18.33
CA ARG A 393 -5.49 -37.43 18.75
C ARG A 393 -5.87 -37.79 20.19
N ALA A 394 -6.48 -38.97 20.34
CA ALA A 394 -6.89 -39.55 21.60
C ALA A 394 -5.68 -39.81 22.52
N GLU A 395 -5.80 -39.38 23.78
CA GLU A 395 -4.92 -39.78 24.88
C GLU A 395 -5.21 -41.24 25.24
N SER A 396 -4.25 -42.14 24.98
CA SER A 396 -4.25 -43.47 25.56
C SER A 396 -3.49 -43.45 26.88
N THR A 397 -4.21 -43.54 27.98
CA THR A 397 -3.69 -43.81 29.32
C THR A 397 -3.22 -45.26 29.40
N HIS A 398 -1.91 -45.49 29.52
CA HIS A 398 -1.38 -46.76 30.00
C HIS A 398 -1.28 -46.69 31.53
N GLN A 399 -2.16 -47.46 32.19
CA GLN A 399 -2.01 -47.86 33.58
C GLN A 399 -0.96 -48.97 33.69
N THR A 400 0.02 -48.78 34.56
CA THR A 400 0.86 -49.84 35.13
C THR A 400 0.32 -50.17 36.52
N THR A 401 -0.41 -51.28 36.64
CA THR A 401 -0.10 -52.39 37.55
C THR A 401 -1.01 -53.57 37.25
#